data_AF-A0A9D0VEN7-F1
#
_entry.id   AF-A0A9D0VEN7-F1
#
_cell.length_a   1.000
_cell.length_b   1.000
_cell.length_c   1.000
_cell.angle_alpha   90.00
_cell.angle_beta   90.00
_cell.angle_gamma   90.00
#
_symmetry.space_group_name_H-M   'P 1'
#
loop_
_entity.id
_entity.type
_entity.pdbx_description
1 polymer ?
#
loop_
_entity_poly.entity_id
_entity_poly.type
_entity_poly.pdbx_seq_one_letter_code
_entity_poly.pdbx_strand_id
1 'polypeptide(L)'
;MDRRDPPPTTDAVRERQQRFHADTLDEVCRALSEHEVVVVGMAWNPHVGRARRALDAAGVPYHYLGYGSYASGWKTRLAIKLWSRWPTFPQVFVSGTLIGGADETLAWVSERQAQATAAP
;
A
#
# COMPACT_ATOMS: atom_id res chain seq x y z
N MET A 1 13.81 24.49 -7.12
CA MET A 1 13.12 23.72 -6.07
C MET A 1 11.65 24.09 -6.15
N ASP A 2 10.78 23.12 -6.48
CA ASP A 2 9.36 23.29 -6.20
C ASP A 2 9.24 23.48 -4.68
N ARG A 3 8.36 24.37 -4.20
CA ARG A 3 8.12 24.55 -2.76
C ARG A 3 7.62 23.26 -2.08
N ARG A 4 7.26 22.24 -2.86
CA ARG A 4 6.78 20.93 -2.41
C ARG A 4 7.84 19.82 -2.42
N ASP A 5 9.05 20.09 -2.91
CA ASP A 5 10.15 19.12 -2.84
C ASP A 5 10.55 18.90 -1.37
N PRO A 6 10.77 17.64 -0.92
CA PRO A 6 11.30 17.41 0.40
C PRO A 6 12.70 18.04 0.53
N PRO A 7 13.05 18.59 1.69
CA PRO A 7 14.37 19.17 1.89
C PRO A 7 15.47 18.09 1.77
N PRO A 8 16.70 18.47 1.38
CA PRO A 8 17.84 17.57 1.43
C PRO A 8 18.04 17.00 2.83
N THR A 9 18.38 15.72 2.91
CA THR A 9 18.69 15.02 4.17
C THR A 9 20.18 14.74 4.30
N THR A 10 20.67 14.58 5.53
CA THR A 10 22.03 14.06 5.80
C THR A 10 22.04 12.53 5.79
N ASP A 11 23.23 11.92 5.71
CA ASP A 11 23.36 10.45 5.78
C ASP A 11 22.82 9.89 7.10
N ALA A 12 23.11 10.54 8.23
CA ALA A 12 22.57 10.13 9.53
C ALA A 12 21.03 10.12 9.58
N VAL A 13 20.37 11.05 8.88
CA VAL A 13 18.90 11.06 8.77
C VAL A 13 18.42 9.91 7.89
N ARG A 14 19.06 9.67 6.74
CA ARG A 14 18.73 8.56 5.83
C ARG A 14 18.88 7.21 6.50
N GLU A 15 19.99 6.98 7.21
CA GLU A 15 20.22 5.74 7.95
C GLU A 15 19.16 5.50 9.03
N ARG A 16 18.79 6.55 9.76
CA ARG A 16 17.75 6.44 10.78
C ARG A 16 16.37 6.13 10.18
N GLN A 17 16.06 6.70 9.03
CA GLN A 17 14.83 6.40 8.29
C GLN A 17 14.81 4.95 7.80
N GLN A 18 15.92 4.46 7.23
CA GLN A 18 16.04 3.07 6.75
C GLN A 18 15.90 2.04 7.87
N ARG A 19 16.39 2.34 9.09
CA ARG A 19 16.29 1.44 10.25
C ARG A 19 14.94 1.50 10.96
N PHE A 20 14.10 2.49 10.68
CA PHE A 20 12.84 2.67 11.39
C PHE A 20 11.82 1.61 10.96
N HIS A 21 11.66 0.57 11.80
CA HIS A 21 10.82 -0.61 11.51
C HIS A 21 11.22 -1.33 10.21
N ALA A 22 12.52 -1.55 10.01
CA ALA A 22 13.06 -2.24 8.85
C ALA A 22 12.45 -3.64 8.65
N ASP A 23 12.24 -4.38 9.74
CA ASP A 23 11.56 -5.68 9.77
C ASP A 23 10.17 -5.65 9.12
N THR A 24 9.40 -4.59 9.37
CA THR A 24 8.11 -4.37 8.72
C THR A 24 8.25 -4.12 7.23
N LEU A 25 9.24 -3.32 6.82
CA LEU A 25 9.46 -3.02 5.41
C LEU A 25 9.95 -4.27 4.66
N ASP A 26 10.78 -5.09 5.29
CA ASP A 26 11.24 -6.38 4.76
C ASP A 26 10.04 -7.33 4.55
N GLU A 27 9.10 -7.40 5.50
CA GLU A 27 7.86 -8.16 5.36
C GLU A 27 7.03 -7.68 4.15
N VAL A 28 6.84 -6.36 4.01
CA VAL A 28 6.10 -5.78 2.88
C VAL A 28 6.82 -6.09 1.57
N CYS A 29 8.13 -5.83 1.47
CA CYS A 29 8.92 -6.10 0.26
C CYS A 29 8.86 -7.58 -0.15
N ARG A 30 8.93 -8.50 0.82
CA ARG A 30 8.78 -9.93 0.55
C ARG A 30 7.40 -10.25 -0.02
N ALA A 31 6.33 -9.76 0.60
CA ALA A 31 4.98 -9.98 0.08
C ALA A 31 4.81 -9.42 -1.34
N LEU A 32 5.40 -8.27 -1.65
CA LEU A 32 5.40 -7.69 -2.99
C LEU A 32 6.14 -8.53 -4.03
N SER A 33 7.15 -9.31 -3.61
CA SER A 33 7.86 -10.23 -4.49
C SER A 33 7.15 -11.58 -4.68
N GLU A 34 6.30 -11.97 -3.73
CA GLU A 34 5.63 -13.28 -3.71
C GLU A 34 4.19 -13.24 -4.27
N HIS A 35 3.58 -12.06 -4.35
CA HIS A 35 2.17 -11.91 -4.70
C HIS A 35 1.92 -10.82 -5.75
N GLU A 36 1.06 -11.09 -6.72
CA GLU A 36 0.66 -10.12 -7.76
C GLU A 36 -0.04 -8.90 -7.14
N VAL A 37 -1.00 -9.12 -6.24
CA VAL A 37 -1.73 -8.04 -5.57
C VAL A 37 -1.49 -8.10 -4.06
N VAL A 38 -1.02 -6.99 -3.50
CA VAL A 38 -0.81 -6.85 -2.04
C VAL A 38 -1.60 -5.65 -1.54
N VAL A 39 -2.42 -5.87 -0.51
CA VAL A 39 -3.14 -4.83 0.20
C VAL A 39 -2.49 -4.65 1.56
N VAL A 40 -1.86 -3.49 1.76
CA VAL A 40 -1.38 -3.07 3.07
C VAL A 40 -2.42 -2.20 3.75
N GLY A 41 -2.79 -2.53 4.98
CA GLY A 41 -3.84 -1.83 5.69
C GLY A 41 -3.77 -1.96 7.21
N MET A 42 -4.91 -1.77 7.86
CA MET A 42 -5.05 -1.79 9.32
C MET A 42 -6.49 -2.13 9.71
N ALA A 43 -6.67 -2.61 10.93
CA ALA A 43 -7.98 -2.86 11.49
C ALA A 43 -8.78 -1.56 11.69
N TRP A 44 -10.10 -1.69 11.60
CA TRP A 44 -11.11 -0.63 11.77
C TRP A 44 -11.11 0.48 10.71
N ASN A 45 -10.20 0.45 9.73
CA ASN A 45 -10.25 1.39 8.62
C ASN A 45 -11.28 0.91 7.56
N PRO A 46 -12.42 1.62 7.37
CA PRO A 46 -13.45 1.19 6.43
C PRO A 46 -12.98 1.22 4.97
N HIS A 47 -11.99 2.04 4.62
CA HIS A 47 -11.42 2.11 3.27
C HIS A 47 -10.62 0.85 2.93
N VAL A 48 -9.97 0.23 3.92
CA VAL A 48 -9.28 -1.07 3.74
C VAL A 48 -10.30 -2.14 3.41
N GLY A 49 -11.41 -2.20 4.16
CA GLY A 49 -12.51 -3.11 3.89
C GLY A 49 -13.20 -2.83 2.54
N ARG A 50 -13.27 -1.58 2.10
CA ARG A 50 -13.81 -1.20 0.79
C ARG A 50 -12.92 -1.68 -0.36
N ALA A 51 -11.61 -1.45 -0.30
CA ALA A 51 -10.67 -1.91 -1.33
C ALA A 51 -10.68 -3.45 -1.46
N ARG A 52 -10.61 -4.15 -0.33
CA ARG A 52 -10.67 -5.61 -0.29
C ARG A 52 -11.94 -6.17 -0.89
N ARG A 53 -13.11 -5.62 -0.52
CA ARG A 53 -14.39 -6.04 -1.09
C ARG A 53 -14.47 -5.82 -2.60
N ALA A 54 -13.85 -4.77 -3.13
CA ALA A 54 -13.79 -4.55 -4.57
C ALA A 54 -12.96 -5.63 -5.27
N LEU A 55 -11.82 -6.02 -4.68
CA LEU A 55 -11.00 -7.13 -5.19
C LEU A 55 -11.73 -8.47 -5.10
N ASP A 56 -12.37 -8.75 -3.95
CA ASP A 56 -13.18 -9.96 -3.73
C ASP A 56 -14.30 -10.06 -4.79
N ALA A 57 -15.04 -8.97 -5.03
CA ALA A 57 -16.12 -8.92 -6.00
C ALA A 57 -15.65 -9.10 -7.45
N ALA A 58 -14.41 -8.72 -7.74
CA ALA A 58 -13.79 -8.90 -9.06
C ALA A 58 -13.09 -10.26 -9.22
N GLY A 59 -13.07 -11.11 -8.19
CA GLY A 59 -12.36 -12.38 -8.21
C GLY A 59 -10.84 -12.23 -8.30
N VAL A 60 -10.30 -11.08 -7.88
CA VAL A 60 -8.85 -10.82 -7.92
C VAL A 60 -8.22 -11.32 -6.62
N PRO A 61 -7.35 -12.36 -6.65
CA PRO A 61 -6.67 -12.81 -5.46
C PRO A 61 -5.69 -11.75 -4.96
N TYR A 62 -5.62 -11.54 -3.64
CA TYR A 62 -4.68 -10.61 -3.02
C TYR A 62 -4.13 -11.17 -1.71
N HIS A 63 -2.93 -10.72 -1.36
CA HIS A 63 -2.35 -10.91 -0.05
C HIS A 63 -2.62 -9.67 0.82
N TYR A 64 -3.07 -9.87 2.07
CA TYR A 64 -3.39 -8.77 2.98
C TYR A 64 -2.43 -8.71 4.17
N LEU A 65 -1.78 -7.55 4.34
CA LEU A 65 -0.95 -7.23 5.49
C LEU A 65 -1.63 -6.18 6.36
N GLY A 66 -1.97 -6.54 7.59
CA GLY A 66 -2.68 -5.69 8.53
C GLY A 66 -1.79 -5.23 9.69
N TYR A 67 -1.61 -3.91 9.82
CA TYR A 67 -0.75 -3.33 10.86
C TYR A 67 -1.54 -2.51 11.87
N GLY A 68 -1.87 -3.14 13.02
CA GLY A 68 -2.54 -2.50 14.15
C GLY A 68 -3.95 -1.97 13.85
N SER A 69 -4.40 -0.99 14.64
CA SER A 69 -5.69 -0.31 14.48
C SER A 69 -5.55 1.20 14.73
N TYR A 70 -6.64 1.97 14.77
CA TYR A 70 -6.55 3.37 15.18
C TYR A 70 -6.02 3.55 16.61
N ALA A 71 -6.12 2.52 17.46
CA ALA A 71 -5.61 2.53 18.83
C ALA A 71 -4.16 2.04 18.98
N SER A 72 -3.55 1.42 17.95
CA SER A 72 -2.22 0.77 18.08
C SER A 72 -1.44 0.72 16.77
N GLY A 73 -0.13 0.43 16.80
CA GLY A 73 0.65 0.14 15.58
C GLY A 73 0.95 1.35 14.67
N TRP A 74 0.82 2.58 15.17
CA TRP A 74 1.02 3.78 14.35
C TRP A 74 2.46 3.97 13.87
N LYS A 75 3.48 3.51 14.62
CA LYS A 75 4.89 3.64 14.23
C LYS A 75 5.25 2.75 13.04
N THR A 76 4.84 1.49 13.07
CA THR A 76 4.91 0.53 11.95
C THR A 76 4.26 1.11 10.70
N ARG A 77 3.03 1.65 10.84
CA ARG A 77 2.31 2.32 9.76
C ARG A 77 3.01 3.57 9.24
N LEU A 78 3.66 4.34 10.11
CA LEU A 78 4.42 5.52 9.72
C LEU A 78 5.64 5.12 8.88
N ALA A 79 6.35 4.05 9.24
CA ALA A 79 7.47 3.53 8.45
C ALA A 79 7.05 3.22 7.02
N ILE A 80 5.95 2.49 6.86
CA ILE A 80 5.38 2.13 5.54
C ILE A 80 5.05 3.39 4.73
N LYS A 81 4.37 4.39 5.32
CA LYS A 81 4.03 5.64 4.63
C LYS A 81 5.24 6.46 4.20
N LEU A 82 6.28 6.50 5.04
CA LEU A 82 7.52 7.19 4.72
C LEU A 82 8.24 6.51 3.54
N TRP A 83 8.30 5.18 3.57
CA TRP A 83 8.92 4.37 2.52
C TRP A 83 8.17 4.47 1.18
N SER A 84 6.85 4.27 1.19
CA SER A 84 6.04 4.30 -0.05
C SER A 84 5.75 5.71 -0.56
N ARG A 85 6.00 6.73 0.28
CA ARG A 85 5.63 8.13 0.02
C ARG A 85 4.13 8.35 -0.21
N TRP A 86 3.30 7.43 0.29
CA TRP A 86 1.84 7.53 0.20
C TRP A 86 1.22 7.86 1.57
N PRO A 87 0.30 8.85 1.63
CA PRO A 87 -0.12 9.42 2.91
C PRO A 87 -1.16 8.57 3.68
N THR A 88 -1.87 7.66 3.03
CA THR A 88 -3.06 6.99 3.61
C THR A 88 -2.99 5.46 3.58
N PHE A 89 -3.96 4.81 4.22
CA PHE A 89 -4.22 3.37 4.07
C PHE A 89 -5.67 3.18 3.59
N PRO A 90 -5.96 2.14 2.78
CA PRO A 90 -5.04 1.10 2.31
C PRO A 90 -3.97 1.62 1.34
N GLN A 91 -2.88 0.88 1.22
CA GLN A 91 -1.90 1.01 0.14
C GLN A 91 -1.97 -0.28 -0.66
N VAL A 92 -2.41 -0.20 -1.91
CA VAL A 92 -2.61 -1.35 -2.78
C VAL A 92 -1.54 -1.37 -3.85
N PHE A 93 -0.90 -2.52 -3.99
CA PHE A 93 0.17 -2.76 -4.94
C PHE A 93 -0.26 -3.83 -5.93
N VAL A 94 0.09 -3.62 -7.20
CA VAL A 94 -0.09 -4.57 -8.30
C VAL A 94 1.26 -4.77 -8.97
N SER A 95 1.74 -6.01 -9.01
CA SER A 95 3.06 -6.40 -9.54
C SER A 95 4.18 -5.54 -8.95
N GLY A 96 4.18 -5.36 -7.62
CA GLY A 96 5.16 -4.53 -6.90
C GLY A 96 4.98 -3.02 -7.05
N THR A 97 4.05 -2.54 -7.88
CA THR A 97 3.80 -1.11 -8.12
C THR A 97 2.65 -0.60 -7.26
N LEU A 98 2.85 0.48 -6.50
CA LEU A 98 1.79 1.14 -5.75
C LEU A 98 0.78 1.80 -6.71
N ILE A 99 -0.47 1.33 -6.69
CA ILE A 99 -1.56 1.93 -7.50
C ILE A 99 -2.35 3.00 -6.73
N GLY A 100 -2.29 3.00 -5.39
CA GLY A 100 -2.92 4.01 -4.54
C GLY A 100 -3.70 3.41 -3.38
N GLY A 101 -4.82 4.04 -3.04
CA GLY A 101 -5.73 3.66 -1.96
C GLY A 101 -7.00 2.99 -2.45
N ALA A 102 -8.08 3.15 -1.69
CA ALA A 102 -9.34 2.46 -1.99
C ALA A 102 -9.98 2.97 -3.28
N ASP A 103 -9.99 4.28 -3.53
CA ASP A 103 -10.62 4.85 -4.73
C ASP A 103 -9.86 4.41 -5.99
N GLU A 104 -8.54 4.44 -5.98
CA GLU A 104 -7.68 3.98 -7.07
C GLU A 104 -7.82 2.47 -7.31
N THR A 105 -7.99 1.68 -6.25
CA THR A 105 -8.25 0.24 -6.37
C THR A 105 -9.57 -0.04 -7.09
N LEU A 106 -10.63 0.71 -6.77
CA LEU A 106 -11.92 0.56 -7.44
C LEU A 106 -11.82 0.94 -8.92
N ALA A 107 -11.11 2.02 -9.25
CA ALA A 107 -10.86 2.42 -10.63
C ALA A 107 -10.10 1.34 -11.39
N TRP A 108 -9.01 0.83 -10.81
CA TRP A 108 -8.20 -0.24 -11.39
C TRP A 108 -9.01 -1.53 -11.66
N VAL A 109 -9.85 -1.94 -10.70
CA VAL A 109 -10.75 -3.09 -10.87
C VAL A 109 -11.71 -2.86 -12.04
N SER A 110 -12.33 -1.68 -12.11
CA SER A 110 -13.28 -1.36 -13.17
C SER A 110 -12.64 -1.38 -14.56
N GLU A 111 -11.42 -0.84 -14.69
CA GLU A 111 -10.66 -0.87 -15.93
C GLU A 111 -10.32 -2.31 -16.36
N ARG A 112 -9.88 -3.14 -15.40
CA ARG A 112 -9.53 -4.55 -15.65
C ARG A 112 -10.74 -5.37 -16.13
N GLN A 113 -11.92 -5.13 -15.56
CA GLN A 113 -13.16 -5.79 -15.99
C GLN A 113 -13.61 -5.35 -17.39
N ALA A 114 -13.49 -4.05 -17.70
CA ALA A 114 -13.77 -3.53 -19.03
C ALA A 114 -12.86 -4.17 -20.09
N GLN A 115 -11.57 -4.32 -19.79
CA GLN A 115 -10.59 -5.00 -20.66
C GLN A 115 -10.92 -6.48 -20.85
N ALA A 116 -11.32 -7.19 -19.80
CA ALA A 116 -11.72 -8.60 -19.89
C ALA A 116 -12.96 -8.82 -20.77
N THR A 117 -13.89 -7.87 -20.79
CA THR A 117 -15.11 -7.93 -21.61
C THR A 117 -14.85 -7.54 -23.07
N ALA A 118 -13.78 -6.79 -23.33
CA ALA A 118 -13.38 -6.35 -24.67
C ALA A 118 -12.48 -7.35 -25.41
N ALA A 119 -12.03 -8.42 -24.76
CA ALA A 119 -11.28 -9.49 -25.41
C ALA A 119 -12.23 -10.41 -26.22
N PRO A 120 -12.01 -10.59 -27.53
CA PRO A 120 -12.87 -11.39 -28.42
C PRO A 120 -12.76 -12.90 -28.18
#